data_AF-A0A7J5ZDS6-F1
#
_entry.id   AF-A0A7J5ZDS6-F1
#
_cell.length_a   1.000
_cell.length_b   1.000
_cell.length_c   1.000
_cell.angle_alpha   90.00
_cell.angle_beta   90.00
_cell.angle_gamma   90.00
#
_symmetry.space_group_name_H-M   'P 1'
#
loop_
_entity.id
_entity.type
_entity.pdbx_description
1 polymer ?
#
loop_
_entity_poly.entity_id
_entity_poly.type
_entity_poly.pdbx_seq_one_letter_code
_entity_poly.pdbx_strand_id
1 'polypeptide(L)'
;MDVNENLAVEASLSRVYAVLKYTGNNEANLLSFSTNGKHVVQATIDLAPASSLTADIEIDMSQPNTLGDLTIFGKTVAEVTAAKQKISTNGKFVSPLYTTNVAAEVEGDGPVFKVTLKSSATSVIVLLDYDMDGSTTVNFENEALNMVSKVVLTHADMNMDVNHAITQALRRKRQADDSNSHHTLNVDITSPTFIDANLRYAAGKDGISASVSTPSTGFMGIQFNGRVPSQMSARVYGRYPSAPEDDVEVLVIRSSSMDADKMNLQIAYNMEAPKVVLSELKTRIPSIISAFTMFADKYQITSYMDELRNSVVNRISEAYEAAINYDSQMSQLSIFFRNIIVQYQKTVQVFIDAVVKVLRETQFKLPESDEMTTLPEVLKKLTSSIAAMLDSTLQIIYENIEVSFNAFVEQISSVKMRMPVGDAITGGQILDQVKTTFKTIFAELVDFVKHMESVDTMLEKIGETLKAIVEKSQEFADSVKSDYLDAVFIYINVPYVNFVTALKNVVDHISALNIEQLNHSVEYIIDMFVHVVDQFNNTVNGFLQQASADAQAYIKVSEGRLEVDLPFHFKH
;
A
#
# COMPACT_ATOMS: atom_id res chain seq x y z
N MET A 1 38.01 10.46 20.83
CA MET A 1 37.79 10.13 19.40
C MET A 1 39.07 10.46 18.65
N ASP A 2 39.51 9.56 17.79
CA ASP A 2 40.70 9.69 16.96
C ASP A 2 40.27 9.72 15.49
N VAL A 3 40.79 10.67 14.72
CA VAL A 3 40.38 10.91 13.33
C VAL A 3 41.62 11.07 12.46
N ASN A 4 41.64 10.33 11.36
CA ASN A 4 42.63 10.44 10.30
C ASN A 4 41.94 10.76 8.98
N GLU A 5 42.33 11.86 8.36
CA GLU A 5 41.78 12.34 7.11
C GLU A 5 42.89 12.53 6.08
N ASN A 6 42.65 12.08 4.85
CA ASN A 6 43.51 12.32 3.71
C ASN A 6 42.67 12.78 2.53
N LEU A 7 42.93 14.02 2.07
CA LEU A 7 42.35 14.58 0.85
C LEU A 7 43.45 14.75 -0.19
N ALA A 8 43.22 14.20 -1.38
CA ALA A 8 44.05 14.41 -2.56
C ALA A 8 43.19 14.97 -3.69
N VAL A 9 43.67 16.03 -4.35
CA VAL A 9 42.98 16.73 -5.42
C VAL A 9 43.94 16.97 -6.57
N GLU A 10 43.48 16.69 -7.79
CA GLU A 10 44.11 17.07 -9.04
C GLU A 10 43.07 17.79 -9.91
N ALA A 11 43.37 19.00 -10.36
CA ALA A 11 42.48 19.79 -11.22
C ALA A 11 43.22 20.34 -12.43
N SER A 12 42.61 20.16 -13.60
CA SER A 12 43.05 20.66 -14.90
C SER A 12 41.84 21.04 -15.75
N LEU A 13 42.07 21.72 -16.88
CA LEU A 13 41.00 22.05 -17.83
C LEU A 13 40.27 20.82 -18.40
N SER A 14 40.92 19.65 -18.42
CA SER A 14 40.39 18.41 -18.99
C SER A 14 39.90 17.41 -17.96
N ARG A 15 40.26 17.56 -16.68
CA ARG A 15 40.00 16.56 -15.63
C ARG A 15 40.03 17.19 -14.24
N VAL A 16 39.07 16.82 -13.41
CA VAL A 16 39.03 17.08 -11.96
C VAL A 16 38.94 15.73 -11.27
N TYR A 17 39.95 15.38 -10.49
CA TYR A 17 40.04 14.15 -9.73
C TYR A 17 40.19 14.49 -8.24
N ALA A 18 39.39 13.86 -7.39
CA ALA A 18 39.43 14.04 -5.95
C ALA A 18 39.26 12.70 -5.23
N VAL A 19 40.06 12.47 -4.20
CA VAL A 19 39.95 11.33 -3.29
C VAL A 19 39.92 11.85 -1.86
N LEU A 20 38.88 11.49 -1.13
CA LEU A 20 38.74 11.68 0.30
C LEU A 20 38.79 10.31 0.98
N LYS A 21 39.67 10.16 1.96
CA LYS A 21 39.68 9.04 2.89
C LYS A 21 39.56 9.57 4.29
N TYR A 22 38.55 9.11 5.01
CA TYR A 22 38.30 9.42 6.40
C TYR A 22 38.28 8.11 7.19
N THR A 23 38.97 8.09 8.31
CA THR A 23 38.88 7.02 9.30
C THR A 23 38.71 7.66 10.67
N GLY A 24 37.59 7.37 11.33
CA GLY A 24 37.30 7.83 12.67
C GLY A 24 37.12 6.65 13.61
N ASN A 25 37.75 6.71 14.78
CA ASN A 25 37.48 5.80 15.89
C ASN A 25 36.79 6.57 17.00
N ASN A 26 35.59 6.12 17.40
CA ASN A 26 34.89 6.66 18.55
C ASN A 26 34.82 5.63 19.66
N GLU A 27 34.81 6.10 20.90
CA GLU A 27 34.54 5.27 22.06
C GLU A 27 33.61 6.08 22.95
N ALA A 28 32.49 5.48 23.33
CA ALA A 28 31.55 6.08 24.26
C ALA A 28 31.24 5.07 25.36
N ASN A 29 31.28 5.55 26.60
CA ASN A 29 31.00 4.74 27.77
C ASN A 29 30.08 5.54 28.69
N LEU A 30 28.79 5.17 28.69
CA LEU A 30 27.71 5.84 29.39
C LEU A 30 26.83 4.80 30.09
N LEU A 31 26.92 4.77 31.43
CA LEU A 31 26.10 3.90 32.30
C LEU A 31 26.21 2.41 31.91
N SER A 32 25.17 1.79 31.37
CA SER A 32 25.13 0.38 30.91
C SER A 32 25.48 0.21 29.42
N PHE A 33 25.89 1.28 28.76
CA PHE A 33 26.17 1.32 27.33
C PHE A 33 27.63 1.67 27.10
N SER A 34 28.39 0.71 26.58
CA SER A 34 29.75 0.92 26.11
C SER A 34 29.83 0.52 24.65
N THR A 35 30.48 1.36 23.84
CA THR A 35 30.65 1.13 22.41
C THR A 35 32.00 1.62 21.95
N ASN A 36 32.60 0.88 21.03
CA ASN A 36 33.86 1.22 20.38
C ASN A 36 33.64 1.14 18.87
N GLY A 37 33.44 2.30 18.25
CA GLY A 37 33.12 2.42 16.84
C GLY A 37 34.35 2.69 15.98
N LYS A 38 34.40 2.05 14.81
CA LYS A 38 35.34 2.35 13.73
C LYS A 38 34.55 2.68 12.48
N HIS A 39 34.80 3.86 11.93
CA HIS A 39 34.12 4.38 10.75
C HIS A 39 35.15 4.67 9.67
N VAL A 40 34.95 4.10 8.50
CA VAL A 40 35.77 4.33 7.31
C VAL A 40 34.86 4.88 6.23
N VAL A 41 35.23 6.04 5.69
CA VAL A 41 34.58 6.61 4.52
C VAL A 41 35.63 6.85 3.46
N GLN A 42 35.38 6.36 2.26
CA GLN A 42 36.21 6.63 1.10
C GLN A 42 35.32 7.17 -0.01
N ALA A 43 35.64 8.35 -0.52
CA ALA A 43 34.95 8.94 -1.66
C ALA A 43 35.97 9.28 -2.74
N THR A 44 35.72 8.84 -3.97
CA THR A 44 36.50 9.17 -5.15
C THR A 44 35.57 9.77 -6.19
N ILE A 45 35.96 10.93 -6.74
CA ILE A 45 35.25 11.57 -7.85
C ILE A 45 36.27 11.82 -8.95
N ASP A 46 35.96 11.40 -10.17
CA ASP A 46 36.71 11.70 -11.38
C ASP A 46 35.76 12.29 -12.42
N LEU A 47 35.92 13.58 -12.70
CA LEU A 47 35.14 14.32 -13.66
C LEU A 47 36.05 14.74 -14.82
N ALA A 48 35.76 14.21 -16.00
CA ALA A 48 36.23 14.73 -17.27
C ALA A 48 35.07 15.48 -17.93
N PRO A 49 35.02 16.83 -17.86
CA PRO A 49 33.83 17.61 -18.23
C PRO A 49 33.30 17.37 -19.65
N ALA A 50 34.17 16.94 -20.56
CA ALA A 50 33.82 16.67 -21.95
C ALA A 50 33.35 15.23 -22.23
N SER A 51 33.50 14.29 -21.28
CA SER A 51 33.31 12.86 -21.57
C SER A 51 32.64 12.04 -20.48
N SER A 52 32.97 12.25 -19.20
CA SER A 52 32.59 11.30 -18.14
C SER A 52 32.60 11.92 -16.74
N LEU A 53 31.73 11.40 -15.88
CA LEU A 53 31.75 11.56 -14.44
C LEU A 53 31.69 10.17 -13.82
N THR A 54 32.67 9.82 -13.01
CA THR A 54 32.63 8.63 -12.15
C THR A 54 32.71 9.04 -10.69
N ALA A 55 31.87 8.45 -9.85
CA ALA A 55 31.95 8.59 -8.41
C ALA A 55 31.91 7.20 -7.76
N ASP A 56 32.76 6.97 -6.76
CA ASP A 56 32.75 5.79 -5.90
C ASP A 56 32.77 6.28 -4.45
N ILE A 57 31.68 6.04 -3.73
CA ILE A 57 31.52 6.41 -2.32
C ILE A 57 31.28 5.12 -1.55
N GLU A 58 32.15 4.83 -0.61
CA GLU A 58 32.09 3.68 0.28
C GLU A 58 32.09 4.16 1.73
N ILE A 59 31.16 3.63 2.50
CA ILE A 59 30.92 3.91 3.90
C ILE A 59 30.88 2.56 4.60
N ASP A 60 31.78 2.35 5.54
CA ASP A 60 31.83 1.17 6.39
C ASP A 60 31.91 1.64 7.85
N MET A 61 30.83 1.43 8.58
CA MET A 61 30.72 1.78 9.99
C MET A 61 30.46 0.51 10.79
N SER A 62 31.36 0.20 11.71
CA SER A 62 31.14 -0.82 12.73
C SER A 62 31.10 -0.16 14.09
N GLN A 63 30.05 -0.41 14.86
CA GLN A 63 29.91 0.11 16.20
C GLN A 63 29.31 -0.94 17.16
N PRO A 64 30.11 -1.98 17.51
CA PRO A 64 29.75 -2.94 18.54
C PRO A 64 29.31 -2.25 19.82
N ASN A 65 28.27 -2.78 20.46
CA ASN A 65 27.76 -2.30 21.73
C ASN A 65 27.31 -3.47 22.62
N THR A 66 26.85 -3.15 23.83
CA THR A 66 26.42 -4.15 24.84
C THR A 66 25.19 -4.98 24.46
N LEU A 67 24.49 -4.65 23.36
CA LEU A 67 23.38 -5.43 22.82
C LEU A 67 23.81 -6.32 21.63
N GLY A 68 25.05 -6.17 21.16
CA GLY A 68 25.65 -6.89 20.02
C GLY A 68 26.18 -5.95 18.94
N ASP A 69 26.59 -6.53 17.81
CA ASP A 69 27.21 -5.79 16.71
C ASP A 69 26.20 -4.94 15.93
N LEU A 70 26.54 -3.66 15.74
CA LEU A 70 25.84 -2.76 14.83
C LEU A 70 26.78 -2.38 13.69
N THR A 71 26.43 -2.73 12.46
CA THR A 71 27.23 -2.36 11.29
C THR A 71 26.37 -1.75 10.20
N ILE A 72 26.86 -0.68 9.59
CA ILE A 72 26.28 -0.06 8.41
C ILE A 72 27.35 -0.08 7.33
N PHE A 73 27.06 -0.78 6.23
CA PHE A 73 27.84 -0.71 5.01
C PHE A 73 27.01 -0.06 3.91
N GLY A 74 27.60 0.85 3.17
CA GLY A 74 27.00 1.53 2.04
C GLY A 74 28.03 1.74 0.96
N LYS A 75 27.76 1.32 -0.27
CA LYS A 75 28.60 1.60 -1.42
C LYS A 75 27.76 2.11 -2.57
N THR A 76 28.07 3.31 -3.04
CA THR A 76 27.43 3.95 -4.19
C THR A 76 28.46 4.20 -5.27
N VAL A 77 28.19 3.69 -6.47
CA VAL A 77 29.00 3.91 -7.66
C VAL A 77 28.13 4.58 -8.71
N ALA A 78 28.61 5.71 -9.25
CA ALA A 78 28.01 6.39 -10.37
C ALA A 78 28.99 6.39 -11.56
N GLU A 79 28.49 6.05 -12.73
CA GLU A 79 29.19 6.12 -14.00
C GLU A 79 28.27 6.84 -15.00
N VAL A 80 28.61 8.09 -15.30
CA VAL A 80 27.85 8.94 -16.21
C VAL A 80 28.74 9.32 -17.37
N THR A 81 28.36 8.87 -18.56
CA THR A 81 28.97 9.21 -19.84
C THR A 81 27.87 9.63 -20.80
N ALA A 82 28.24 10.15 -21.97
CA ALA A 82 27.25 10.43 -23.02
C ALA A 82 26.46 9.19 -23.47
N ALA A 83 27.06 8.00 -23.39
CA ALA A 83 26.47 6.74 -23.87
C ALA A 83 25.82 5.90 -22.75
N LYS A 84 26.03 6.23 -21.48
CA LYS A 84 25.60 5.41 -20.35
C LYS A 84 25.47 6.24 -19.08
N GLN A 85 24.31 6.21 -18.45
CA GLN A 85 24.05 6.80 -17.14
C GLN A 85 23.71 5.65 -16.20
N LYS A 86 24.60 5.34 -15.26
CA LYS A 86 24.43 4.26 -14.30
C LYS A 86 24.76 4.73 -12.89
N ILE A 87 23.87 4.44 -11.94
CA ILE A 87 24.08 4.67 -10.52
C ILE A 87 23.65 3.40 -9.80
N SER A 88 24.53 2.80 -9.01
CA SER A 88 24.24 1.63 -8.19
C SER A 88 24.59 1.89 -6.74
N THR A 89 23.71 1.50 -5.82
CA THR A 89 23.90 1.60 -4.38
C THR A 89 23.64 0.24 -3.74
N ASN A 90 24.62 -0.27 -2.99
CA ASN A 90 24.47 -1.44 -2.14
C ASN A 90 24.57 -1.01 -0.69
N GLY A 91 23.61 -1.43 0.12
CA GLY A 91 23.53 -1.17 1.55
C GLY A 91 23.39 -2.48 2.31
N LYS A 92 24.07 -2.59 3.44
CA LYS A 92 23.87 -3.66 4.41
C LYS A 92 23.80 -3.06 5.79
N PHE A 93 22.70 -3.33 6.48
CA PHE A 93 22.51 -3.02 7.89
C PHE A 93 22.55 -4.32 8.66
N VAL A 94 23.36 -4.38 9.71
CA VAL A 94 23.36 -5.48 10.68
C VAL A 94 23.13 -4.88 12.04
N SER A 95 22.17 -5.44 12.75
CA SER A 95 21.94 -5.23 14.16
C SER A 95 21.77 -6.59 14.84
N PRO A 96 21.78 -6.64 16.17
CA PRO A 96 21.57 -7.89 16.91
C PRO A 96 20.24 -8.59 16.62
N LEU A 97 19.26 -7.87 16.08
CA LEU A 97 17.92 -8.40 15.82
C LEU A 97 17.54 -8.51 14.36
N TYR A 98 18.18 -7.72 13.52
CA TYR A 98 17.72 -7.50 12.18
C TYR A 98 18.91 -7.23 11.27
N THR A 99 18.99 -8.02 10.20
CA THR A 99 19.91 -7.82 9.11
C THR A 99 19.12 -7.49 7.87
N THR A 100 19.44 -6.38 7.22
CA THR A 100 18.82 -5.95 5.97
C THR A 100 19.90 -5.75 4.91
N ASN A 101 19.66 -6.29 3.72
CA ASN A 101 20.44 -5.95 2.53
C ASN A 101 19.53 -5.18 1.58
N VAL A 102 20.05 -4.11 0.97
CA VAL A 102 19.37 -3.36 -0.07
C VAL A 102 20.35 -3.13 -1.21
N ALA A 103 19.93 -3.40 -2.44
CA ALA A 103 20.68 -3.08 -3.64
C ALA A 103 19.76 -2.34 -4.60
N ALA A 104 20.08 -1.09 -4.91
CA ALA A 104 19.35 -0.29 -5.89
C ALA A 104 20.27 0.03 -7.05
N GLU A 105 19.77 -0.06 -8.27
CA GLU A 105 20.50 0.33 -9.47
C GLU A 105 19.56 1.07 -10.40
N VAL A 106 20.06 2.16 -10.98
CA VAL A 106 19.45 2.89 -12.07
C VAL A 106 20.42 2.85 -13.22
N GLU A 107 20.01 2.36 -14.38
CA GLU A 107 20.81 2.39 -15.60
C GLU A 107 19.97 2.75 -16.82
N GLY A 108 20.57 3.52 -17.72
CA GLY A 108 19.95 3.85 -19.00
C GLY A 108 20.68 4.92 -19.78
N ASP A 109 20.17 5.18 -20.96
CA ASP A 109 20.44 6.34 -21.78
C ASP A 109 19.08 6.95 -22.14
N GLY A 110 18.90 8.23 -21.77
CA GLY A 110 17.63 8.91 -22.01
C GLY A 110 17.21 8.74 -23.47
N PRO A 111 15.95 8.34 -23.75
CA PRO A 111 14.76 8.49 -22.91
C PRO A 111 14.35 7.28 -22.05
N VAL A 112 15.11 6.17 -22.06
CA VAL A 112 14.74 4.94 -21.34
C VAL A 112 15.63 4.73 -20.12
N PHE A 113 14.99 4.53 -18.96
CA PHE A 113 15.66 4.22 -17.71
C PHE A 113 15.13 2.93 -17.12
N LYS A 114 16.05 2.09 -16.65
CA LYS A 114 15.74 0.88 -15.87
C LYS A 114 16.19 1.11 -14.44
N VAL A 115 15.32 0.74 -13.52
CA VAL A 115 15.56 0.76 -12.08
C VAL A 115 15.39 -0.66 -11.58
N THR A 116 16.33 -1.17 -10.80
CA THR A 116 16.18 -2.43 -10.07
C THR A 116 16.38 -2.17 -8.59
N LEU A 117 15.59 -2.82 -7.76
CA LEU A 117 15.68 -2.78 -6.31
C LEU A 117 15.66 -4.22 -5.80
N LYS A 118 16.66 -4.62 -5.03
CA LYS A 118 16.63 -5.87 -4.27
C LYS A 118 16.66 -5.52 -2.80
N SER A 119 15.82 -6.16 -2.01
CA SER A 119 15.80 -5.97 -0.57
C SER A 119 15.54 -7.30 0.11
N SER A 120 16.35 -7.65 1.10
CA SER A 120 16.14 -8.86 1.89
C SER A 120 16.30 -8.54 3.36
N ALA A 121 15.54 -9.20 4.20
CA ALA A 121 15.73 -9.12 5.63
C ALA A 121 15.73 -10.48 6.33
N THR A 122 16.50 -10.56 7.41
CA THR A 122 16.53 -11.69 8.32
C THR A 122 16.50 -11.18 9.75
N SER A 123 15.69 -11.81 10.59
CA SER A 123 15.31 -11.34 11.91
C SER A 123 15.26 -12.46 12.93
N VAL A 124 15.48 -12.15 14.20
CA VAL A 124 15.12 -13.07 15.30
C VAL A 124 13.60 -13.25 15.40
N ILE A 125 12.82 -12.27 14.94
CA ILE A 125 11.37 -12.37 14.75
C ILE A 125 11.16 -12.86 13.31
N VAL A 126 11.16 -14.18 13.12
CA VAL A 126 11.11 -14.85 11.79
C VAL A 126 9.93 -14.39 10.92
N LEU A 127 8.86 -13.85 11.52
CA LEU A 127 7.75 -13.22 10.79
C LEU A 127 8.17 -12.00 9.94
N LEU A 128 9.31 -11.37 10.27
CA LEU A 128 9.83 -10.19 9.57
C LEU A 128 10.85 -10.54 8.49
N ASP A 129 11.12 -11.83 8.26
CA ASP A 129 12.03 -12.32 7.23
C ASP A 129 11.39 -12.17 5.85
N TYR A 130 12.09 -11.56 4.90
CA TYR A 130 11.57 -11.47 3.53
C TYR A 130 12.69 -11.37 2.51
N ASP A 131 12.35 -11.67 1.25
CA ASP A 131 13.15 -11.36 0.08
C ASP A 131 12.29 -10.64 -0.96
N MET A 132 12.80 -9.56 -1.54
CA MET A 132 12.10 -8.69 -2.46
C MET A 132 12.99 -8.37 -3.68
N ASP A 133 12.48 -8.65 -4.87
CA ASP A 133 13.05 -8.22 -6.14
C ASP A 133 12.06 -7.29 -6.87
N GLY A 134 12.45 -6.04 -7.03
CA GLY A 134 11.74 -5.00 -7.75
C GLY A 134 12.47 -4.58 -9.02
N SER A 135 11.72 -4.28 -10.07
CA SER A 135 12.23 -3.62 -11.27
C SER A 135 11.21 -2.62 -11.78
N THR A 136 11.67 -1.53 -12.38
CA THR A 136 10.84 -0.52 -13.03
C THR A 136 11.54 -0.05 -14.29
N THR A 137 10.83 -0.03 -15.40
CA THR A 137 11.29 0.60 -16.63
C THR A 137 10.45 1.83 -16.89
N VAL A 138 11.10 2.98 -17.09
CA VAL A 138 10.46 4.23 -17.46
C VAL A 138 10.92 4.63 -18.86
N ASN A 139 9.96 4.95 -19.73
CA ASN A 139 10.19 5.44 -21.08
C ASN A 139 9.41 6.74 -21.29
N PHE A 140 10.07 7.75 -21.85
CA PHE A 140 9.50 9.07 -22.18
C PHE A 140 9.44 9.35 -23.70
N GLU A 141 9.61 8.33 -24.54
CA GLU A 141 9.53 8.47 -26.00
C GLU A 141 8.18 8.96 -26.49
N ASN A 142 8.19 9.70 -27.60
CA ASN A 142 6.99 10.07 -28.36
C ASN A 142 5.94 10.86 -27.55
N GLU A 143 6.37 11.67 -26.58
CA GLU A 143 5.49 12.48 -25.71
C GLU A 143 4.49 11.65 -24.88
N ALA A 144 4.86 10.42 -24.53
CA ALA A 144 4.14 9.56 -23.61
C ALA A 144 5.05 9.12 -22.47
N LEU A 145 4.54 9.15 -21.24
CA LEU A 145 5.15 8.50 -20.10
C LEU A 145 4.67 7.05 -20.06
N ASN A 146 5.59 6.09 -20.16
CA ASN A 146 5.30 4.69 -19.91
C ASN A 146 6.17 4.20 -18.74
N MET A 147 5.53 3.67 -17.71
CA MET A 147 6.15 3.10 -16.53
C MET A 147 5.64 1.68 -16.37
N VAL A 148 6.55 0.71 -16.35
CA VAL A 148 6.25 -0.70 -16.09
C VAL A 148 7.09 -1.14 -14.90
N SER A 149 6.42 -1.49 -13.81
CA SER A 149 7.01 -1.97 -12.57
C SER A 149 6.63 -3.42 -12.31
N LYS A 150 7.60 -4.22 -11.90
CA LYS A 150 7.41 -5.58 -11.40
C LYS A 150 8.03 -5.70 -10.02
N VAL A 151 7.31 -6.26 -9.06
CA VAL A 151 7.81 -6.53 -7.70
C VAL A 151 7.46 -7.96 -7.33
N VAL A 152 8.46 -8.72 -6.89
CA VAL A 152 8.30 -10.06 -6.34
C VAL A 152 8.68 -10.00 -4.87
N LEU A 153 7.78 -10.38 -3.98
CA LEU A 153 8.03 -10.53 -2.55
C LEU A 153 7.90 -12.00 -2.19
N THR A 154 8.87 -12.52 -1.44
CA THR A 154 8.94 -13.90 -0.96
C THR A 154 9.00 -13.89 0.55
N HIS A 155 8.07 -14.60 1.18
CA HIS A 155 7.99 -14.84 2.62
C HIS A 155 7.66 -16.32 2.85
N ALA A 156 8.04 -16.89 3.99
CA ALA A 156 7.82 -18.31 4.28
C ALA A 156 6.34 -18.76 4.16
N ASP A 157 5.41 -17.86 4.48
CA ASP A 157 3.96 -18.10 4.41
C ASP A 157 3.30 -17.55 3.14
N MET A 158 3.96 -16.75 2.32
CA MET A 158 3.36 -16.21 1.09
C MET A 158 4.39 -15.66 0.12
N ASN A 159 4.11 -15.78 -1.17
CA ASN A 159 4.78 -15.04 -2.23
C ASN A 159 3.79 -14.12 -2.93
N MET A 160 4.27 -12.97 -3.38
CA MET A 160 3.49 -11.99 -4.11
C MET A 160 4.24 -11.54 -5.37
N ASP A 161 3.64 -11.70 -6.55
CA ASP A 161 4.12 -11.15 -7.83
C ASP A 161 3.19 -10.00 -8.24
N VAL A 162 3.72 -8.78 -8.24
CA VAL A 162 3.01 -7.54 -8.55
C VAL A 162 3.52 -7.02 -9.89
N ASN A 163 2.61 -6.76 -10.82
CA ASN A 163 2.89 -6.09 -12.08
C ASN A 163 2.02 -4.83 -12.18
N HIS A 164 2.66 -3.68 -12.31
CA HIS A 164 2.02 -2.38 -12.37
C HIS A 164 2.47 -1.67 -13.64
N ALA A 165 1.53 -1.21 -14.45
CA ALA A 165 1.83 -0.46 -15.65
C ALA A 165 1.00 0.81 -15.73
N ILE A 166 1.66 1.92 -16.01
CA ILE A 166 1.05 3.23 -16.24
C ILE A 166 1.53 3.73 -17.60
N THR A 167 0.58 4.06 -18.45
CA THR A 167 0.81 4.80 -19.69
C THR A 167 0.03 6.10 -19.60
N GLN A 168 0.70 7.23 -19.79
CA GLN A 168 0.10 8.56 -19.77
C GLN A 168 0.55 9.35 -21.00
N ALA A 169 -0.41 9.78 -21.82
CA ALA A 169 -0.12 10.71 -22.90
C ALA A 169 0.14 12.12 -22.33
N LEU A 170 1.25 12.75 -22.69
CA LEU A 170 1.66 14.07 -22.17
C LEU A 170 1.26 15.24 -23.09
N ARG A 171 0.61 14.98 -24.23
CA ARG A 171 0.23 16.00 -25.22
C ARG A 171 -0.92 16.90 -24.79
N ARG A 172 -0.76 18.23 -24.97
CA ARG A 172 -1.87 19.21 -24.94
C ARG A 172 -2.63 19.19 -26.27
N LYS A 173 -3.86 18.67 -26.27
CA LYS A 173 -4.94 18.89 -27.26
C LYS A 173 -4.49 19.54 -28.59
N ARG A 174 -4.06 18.75 -29.58
CA ARG A 174 -4.18 19.06 -31.02
C ARG A 174 -3.89 17.77 -31.81
N GLN A 175 -4.83 17.46 -32.70
CA GLN A 175 -4.94 16.27 -33.57
C GLN A 175 -5.47 14.99 -32.91
N ALA A 176 -6.40 14.38 -33.63
CA ALA A 176 -7.08 13.13 -33.30
C ALA A 176 -6.09 11.98 -33.56
N ASP A 177 -5.53 11.43 -32.48
CA ASP A 177 -4.76 10.20 -32.54
C ASP A 177 -5.04 9.38 -31.27
N ASP A 178 -5.02 8.05 -31.39
CA ASP A 178 -5.53 7.08 -30.40
C ASP A 178 -4.65 6.88 -29.15
N SER A 179 -3.77 7.83 -28.81
CA SER A 179 -2.90 7.74 -27.64
C SER A 179 -3.72 7.87 -26.35
N ASN A 180 -3.96 6.75 -25.67
CA ASN A 180 -4.83 6.68 -24.50
C ASN A 180 -4.02 6.42 -23.23
N SER A 181 -4.37 7.11 -22.15
CA SER A 181 -3.86 6.80 -20.83
C SER A 181 -4.47 5.50 -20.31
N HIS A 182 -3.63 4.60 -19.83
CA HIS A 182 -4.02 3.30 -19.28
C HIS A 182 -3.25 3.02 -18.00
N HIS A 183 -3.91 2.35 -17.05
CA HIS A 183 -3.34 2.00 -15.77
C HIS A 183 -3.78 0.58 -15.43
N THR A 184 -2.84 -0.34 -15.23
CA THR A 184 -3.12 -1.72 -14.83
C THR A 184 -2.32 -2.12 -13.62
N LEU A 185 -2.94 -2.84 -12.68
CA LEU A 185 -2.28 -3.43 -11.52
C LEU A 185 -2.73 -4.89 -11.40
N ASN A 186 -1.77 -5.80 -11.46
CA ASN A 186 -1.98 -7.23 -11.34
C ASN A 186 -1.18 -7.73 -10.14
N VAL A 187 -1.82 -8.43 -9.21
CA VAL A 187 -1.18 -9.00 -8.02
C VAL A 187 -1.52 -10.48 -7.97
N ASP A 188 -0.50 -11.33 -7.93
CA ASP A 188 -0.62 -12.77 -7.76
C ASP A 188 -0.03 -13.15 -6.41
N ILE A 189 -0.84 -13.77 -5.57
CA ILE A 189 -0.48 -14.23 -4.23
C ILE A 189 -0.53 -15.75 -4.25
N THR A 190 0.60 -16.39 -3.93
CA THR A 190 0.66 -17.84 -3.71
C THR A 190 1.03 -18.10 -2.27
N SER A 191 0.28 -18.93 -1.56
CA SER A 191 0.50 -19.15 -0.14
C SER A 191 0.40 -20.62 0.25
N PRO A 192 1.42 -21.21 0.91
CA PRO A 192 1.30 -22.53 1.50
C PRO A 192 0.43 -22.56 2.77
N THR A 193 0.27 -21.41 3.43
CA THR A 193 -0.44 -21.27 4.73
C THR A 193 -1.88 -20.78 4.53
N PHE A 194 -2.09 -19.89 3.58
CA PHE A 194 -3.37 -19.29 3.21
C PHE A 194 -3.82 -19.77 1.82
N ILE A 195 -4.77 -19.05 1.22
CA ILE A 195 -5.29 -19.35 -0.11
C ILE A 195 -4.55 -18.55 -1.18
N ASP A 196 -4.33 -19.18 -2.34
CA ASP A 196 -3.85 -18.46 -3.53
C ASP A 196 -4.91 -17.45 -3.99
N ALA A 197 -4.46 -16.25 -4.32
CA ALA A 197 -5.33 -15.16 -4.73
C ALA A 197 -4.72 -14.37 -5.89
N ASN A 198 -5.59 -13.87 -6.75
CA ASN A 198 -5.23 -13.08 -7.91
C ASN A 198 -6.11 -11.83 -7.90
N LEU A 199 -5.48 -10.66 -7.91
CA LEU A 199 -6.15 -9.38 -7.99
C LEU A 199 -5.77 -8.75 -9.33
N ARG A 200 -6.76 -8.20 -10.03
CA ARG A 200 -6.56 -7.47 -11.27
C ARG A 200 -7.30 -6.16 -11.21
N TYR A 201 -6.65 -5.12 -11.69
CA TYR A 201 -7.21 -3.80 -11.84
C TYR A 201 -6.76 -3.25 -13.20
N ALA A 202 -7.70 -2.64 -13.91
CA ALA A 202 -7.42 -1.92 -15.13
C ALA A 202 -8.30 -0.68 -15.21
N ALA A 203 -7.72 0.44 -15.58
CA ALA A 203 -8.43 1.68 -15.87
C ALA A 203 -7.92 2.28 -17.17
N GLY A 204 -8.84 2.84 -17.94
CA GLY A 204 -8.54 3.54 -19.18
C GLY A 204 -9.68 4.48 -19.55
N LYS A 205 -9.59 5.05 -20.76
CA LYS A 205 -10.60 5.96 -21.29
C LYS A 205 -12.00 5.38 -21.36
N ASP A 206 -12.10 4.09 -21.66
CA ASP A 206 -13.37 3.43 -21.93
C ASP A 206 -14.04 2.89 -20.66
N GLY A 207 -13.29 2.75 -19.56
CA GLY A 207 -13.81 2.15 -18.34
C GLY A 207 -12.76 1.80 -17.28
N ILE A 208 -13.27 1.25 -16.18
CA ILE A 208 -12.50 0.74 -15.04
C ILE A 208 -13.00 -0.68 -14.75
N SER A 209 -12.09 -1.60 -14.48
CA SER A 209 -12.40 -2.95 -14.00
C SER A 209 -11.51 -3.32 -12.84
N ALA A 210 -12.08 -4.04 -11.87
CA ALA A 210 -11.36 -4.66 -10.78
C ALA A 210 -11.90 -6.08 -10.57
N SER A 211 -11.03 -7.03 -10.29
CA SER A 211 -11.44 -8.40 -9.99
C SER A 211 -10.53 -9.06 -8.97
N VAL A 212 -11.11 -10.03 -8.27
CA VAL A 212 -10.41 -10.96 -7.39
C VAL A 212 -10.78 -12.37 -7.81
N SER A 213 -9.81 -13.28 -7.81
CA SER A 213 -10.08 -14.69 -7.99
C SER A 213 -9.19 -15.55 -7.13
N THR A 214 -9.71 -16.69 -6.70
CA THR A 214 -8.94 -17.75 -6.09
C THR A 214 -9.20 -19.05 -6.86
N PRO A 215 -8.19 -19.93 -7.02
CA PRO A 215 -8.40 -21.20 -7.71
C PRO A 215 -9.49 -22.08 -7.07
N SER A 216 -9.74 -21.93 -5.76
CA SER A 216 -10.66 -22.79 -5.01
C SER A 216 -12.04 -22.18 -4.72
N THR A 217 -12.23 -20.87 -4.90
CA THR A 217 -13.53 -20.18 -4.69
C THR A 217 -14.01 -19.39 -5.91
N GLY A 218 -13.30 -19.45 -7.03
CA GLY A 218 -13.72 -18.86 -8.29
C GLY A 218 -13.33 -17.38 -8.43
N PHE A 219 -14.05 -16.68 -9.30
CA PHE A 219 -13.74 -15.30 -9.71
C PHE A 219 -14.89 -14.36 -9.36
N MET A 220 -14.58 -13.14 -8.95
CA MET A 220 -15.53 -12.03 -8.83
C MET A 220 -14.93 -10.76 -9.42
N GLY A 221 -15.71 -10.08 -10.26
CA GLY A 221 -15.29 -8.87 -10.96
C GLY A 221 -16.34 -7.79 -10.92
N ILE A 222 -15.86 -6.54 -10.93
CA ILE A 222 -16.64 -5.34 -11.15
C ILE A 222 -16.09 -4.65 -12.39
N GLN A 223 -16.98 -4.20 -13.26
CA GLN A 223 -16.61 -3.48 -14.47
C GLN A 223 -17.54 -2.28 -14.68
N PHE A 224 -16.95 -1.14 -14.99
CA PHE A 224 -17.60 0.11 -15.33
C PHE A 224 -17.11 0.56 -16.70
N ASN A 225 -18.02 0.74 -17.64
CA ASN A 225 -17.75 1.27 -18.97
C ASN A 225 -18.53 2.58 -19.12
N GLY A 226 -17.86 3.64 -19.58
CA GLY A 226 -18.42 4.99 -19.53
C GLY A 226 -17.96 5.94 -20.62
N ARG A 227 -17.48 5.40 -21.76
CA ARG A 227 -16.91 6.22 -22.86
C ARG A 227 -17.85 7.33 -23.33
N VAL A 228 -19.17 7.08 -23.32
CA VAL A 228 -20.20 8.06 -23.67
C VAL A 228 -21.15 8.22 -22.47
N PRO A 229 -21.39 9.45 -21.96
CA PRO A 229 -22.24 9.64 -20.79
C PRO A 229 -23.68 9.12 -20.93
N SER A 230 -24.21 9.09 -22.16
CA SER A 230 -25.54 8.55 -22.46
C SER A 230 -25.58 7.02 -22.63
N GLN A 231 -24.43 6.35 -22.58
CA GLN A 231 -24.28 4.89 -22.73
C GLN A 231 -23.26 4.36 -21.71
N MET A 232 -23.67 4.34 -20.45
CA MET A 232 -22.86 3.81 -19.35
C MET A 232 -23.29 2.37 -19.04
N SER A 233 -22.34 1.55 -18.62
CA SER A 233 -22.65 0.23 -18.07
C SER A 233 -21.80 -0.06 -16.85
N ALA A 234 -22.43 -0.56 -15.79
CA ALA A 234 -21.77 -1.14 -14.64
C ALA A 234 -22.22 -2.60 -14.50
N ARG A 235 -21.32 -3.51 -14.17
CA ARG A 235 -21.67 -4.89 -13.84
C ARG A 235 -20.83 -5.45 -12.71
N VAL A 236 -21.45 -6.28 -11.89
CA VAL A 236 -20.83 -7.21 -10.94
C VAL A 236 -21.10 -8.61 -11.46
N TYR A 237 -20.05 -9.42 -11.61
CA TYR A 237 -20.14 -10.76 -12.17
C TYR A 237 -19.16 -11.69 -11.49
N GLY A 238 -19.44 -12.99 -11.54
CA GLY A 238 -18.54 -14.02 -11.05
C GLY A 238 -18.38 -15.16 -12.05
N ARG A 239 -17.41 -16.04 -11.79
CA ARG A 239 -17.26 -17.31 -12.53
C ARG A 239 -17.07 -18.43 -11.53
N TYR A 240 -17.82 -19.50 -11.73
CA TYR A 240 -17.72 -20.68 -10.88
C TYR A 240 -16.46 -21.47 -11.25
N PRO A 241 -15.78 -22.10 -10.28
CA PRO A 241 -14.67 -23.00 -10.57
C PRO A 241 -15.05 -24.14 -11.53
N SER A 242 -16.31 -24.57 -11.52
CA SER A 242 -16.86 -25.59 -12.41
C SER A 242 -17.11 -25.14 -13.84
N ALA A 243 -17.23 -23.83 -14.08
CA ALA A 243 -17.48 -23.21 -15.39
C ALA A 243 -16.71 -21.89 -15.51
N PRO A 244 -15.37 -21.94 -15.59
CA PRO A 244 -14.50 -20.75 -15.52
C PRO A 244 -14.57 -19.85 -16.75
N GLU A 245 -15.22 -20.30 -17.83
CA GLU A 245 -15.39 -19.54 -19.08
C GLU A 245 -16.69 -18.71 -19.11
N ASP A 246 -17.65 -19.02 -18.23
CA ASP A 246 -18.98 -18.42 -18.25
C ASP A 246 -19.13 -17.33 -17.18
N ASP A 247 -19.28 -16.08 -17.63
CA ASP A 247 -19.62 -14.95 -16.76
C ASP A 247 -21.06 -15.11 -16.21
N VAL A 248 -21.19 -15.23 -14.89
CA VAL A 248 -22.46 -15.16 -14.19
C VAL A 248 -22.65 -13.74 -13.67
N GLU A 249 -23.46 -12.97 -14.39
CA GLU A 249 -23.84 -11.62 -13.98
C GLU A 249 -24.67 -11.67 -12.69
N VAL A 250 -24.19 -10.97 -11.65
CA VAL A 250 -24.88 -10.81 -10.35
C VAL A 250 -25.76 -9.56 -10.40
N LEU A 251 -25.20 -8.45 -10.86
CA LEU A 251 -25.89 -7.18 -11.03
C LEU A 251 -25.37 -6.49 -12.28
N VAL A 252 -26.27 -5.99 -13.11
CA VAL A 252 -25.95 -5.19 -14.30
C VAL A 252 -26.79 -3.94 -14.27
N ILE A 253 -26.16 -2.80 -14.50
CA ILE A 253 -26.80 -1.50 -14.69
C ILE A 253 -26.33 -1.00 -16.06
N ARG A 254 -27.27 -0.69 -16.95
CA ARG A 254 -26.98 -0.15 -18.28
C ARG A 254 -27.83 1.08 -18.48
N SER A 255 -27.24 2.11 -19.05
CA SER A 255 -27.98 3.24 -19.56
C SER A 255 -27.87 3.32 -21.08
N SER A 256 -28.95 3.74 -21.72
CA SER A 256 -29.02 3.90 -23.17
C SER A 256 -29.85 5.13 -23.52
N SER A 257 -29.51 5.79 -24.62
CA SER A 257 -30.32 6.88 -25.18
C SER A 257 -31.49 6.29 -25.97
N MET A 258 -32.72 6.73 -25.67
CA MET A 258 -33.89 6.38 -26.47
C MET A 258 -34.21 7.46 -27.52
N ASP A 259 -34.15 8.74 -27.14
CA ASP A 259 -34.38 9.94 -27.98
C ASP A 259 -33.51 11.11 -27.47
N ALA A 260 -33.52 12.27 -28.15
CA ALA A 260 -32.69 13.44 -27.82
C ALA A 260 -32.78 13.90 -26.34
N ASP A 261 -33.93 13.71 -25.68
CA ASP A 261 -34.18 14.15 -24.30
C ASP A 261 -34.52 12.99 -23.33
N LYS A 262 -34.39 11.73 -23.77
CA LYS A 262 -34.81 10.55 -22.99
C LYS A 262 -33.70 9.50 -22.86
N MET A 263 -33.51 9.04 -21.63
CA MET A 263 -32.56 7.99 -21.27
C MET A 263 -33.29 6.82 -20.64
N ASN A 264 -32.97 5.60 -21.04
CA ASN A 264 -33.46 4.38 -20.39
C ASN A 264 -32.38 3.80 -19.49
N LEU A 265 -32.74 3.51 -18.24
CA LEU A 265 -31.89 2.82 -17.28
C LEU A 265 -32.41 1.39 -17.11
N GLN A 266 -31.59 0.42 -17.47
CA GLN A 266 -31.85 -0.99 -17.30
C GLN A 266 -31.06 -1.51 -16.11
N ILE A 267 -31.72 -2.20 -15.19
CA ILE A 267 -31.10 -2.86 -14.05
C ILE A 267 -31.50 -4.33 -14.11
N ALA A 268 -30.52 -5.23 -14.14
CA ALA A 268 -30.73 -6.67 -14.08
C ALA A 268 -30.02 -7.26 -12.86
N TYR A 269 -30.74 -7.96 -12.00
CA TYR A 269 -30.23 -8.58 -10.79
C TYR A 269 -30.52 -10.08 -10.79
N ASN A 270 -29.47 -10.88 -10.61
CA ASN A 270 -29.60 -12.33 -10.48
C ASN A 270 -29.97 -12.67 -9.03
N MET A 271 -31.18 -13.18 -8.86
CA MET A 271 -31.78 -13.42 -7.55
C MET A 271 -31.15 -14.62 -6.82
N GLU A 272 -30.50 -15.54 -7.56
CA GLU A 272 -29.90 -16.74 -6.98
C GLU A 272 -28.41 -16.61 -6.70
N ALA A 273 -27.68 -15.79 -7.47
CA ALA A 273 -26.23 -15.69 -7.37
C ALA A 273 -25.73 -15.32 -5.94
N PRO A 274 -26.33 -14.34 -5.22
CA PRO A 274 -25.88 -14.02 -3.86
C PRO A 274 -26.00 -15.16 -2.86
N LYS A 275 -27.04 -16.00 -2.98
CA LYS A 275 -27.21 -17.18 -2.10
C LYS A 275 -26.11 -18.20 -2.33
N VAL A 276 -25.73 -18.42 -3.58
CA VAL A 276 -24.66 -19.35 -3.94
C VAL A 276 -23.32 -18.86 -3.37
N VAL A 277 -23.01 -17.56 -3.54
CA VAL A 277 -21.79 -16.95 -2.99
C VAL A 277 -21.74 -17.07 -1.46
N LEU A 278 -22.84 -16.74 -0.78
CA LEU A 278 -22.95 -16.85 0.67
C LEU A 278 -22.79 -18.30 1.14
N SER A 279 -23.43 -19.24 0.46
CA SER A 279 -23.35 -20.67 0.80
C SER A 279 -21.95 -21.23 0.60
N GLU A 280 -21.25 -20.81 -0.45
CA GLU A 280 -19.85 -21.20 -0.68
C GLU A 280 -18.93 -20.62 0.40
N LEU A 281 -19.10 -19.33 0.75
CA LEU A 281 -18.37 -18.70 1.85
C LEU A 281 -18.58 -19.47 3.18
N LYS A 282 -19.82 -19.90 3.45
CA LYS A 282 -20.16 -20.72 4.63
C LYS A 282 -19.27 -21.95 4.73
N THR A 283 -19.13 -22.70 3.64
CA THR A 283 -18.35 -23.94 3.63
C THR A 283 -16.84 -23.74 3.85
N ARG A 284 -16.33 -22.52 3.64
CA ARG A 284 -14.89 -22.20 3.72
C ARG A 284 -14.45 -21.62 5.06
N ILE A 285 -15.38 -21.11 5.87
CA ILE A 285 -15.07 -20.47 7.16
C ILE A 285 -14.22 -21.35 8.08
N PRO A 286 -14.51 -22.65 8.27
CA PRO A 286 -13.69 -23.49 9.14
C PRO A 286 -12.22 -23.55 8.68
N SER A 287 -11.98 -23.64 7.38
CA SER A 287 -10.63 -23.64 6.81
C SER A 287 -9.93 -22.29 6.98
N ILE A 288 -10.65 -21.18 6.82
CA ILE A 288 -10.11 -19.82 7.04
C ILE A 288 -9.68 -19.67 8.50
N ILE A 289 -10.56 -19.99 9.45
CA ILE A 289 -10.26 -19.87 10.88
C ILE A 289 -9.08 -20.78 11.25
N SER A 290 -9.07 -22.02 10.75
CA SER A 290 -7.96 -22.95 10.98
C SER A 290 -6.62 -22.42 10.46
N ALA A 291 -6.58 -21.81 9.28
CA ALA A 291 -5.36 -21.24 8.72
C ALA A 291 -4.82 -20.09 9.59
N PHE A 292 -5.70 -19.20 10.06
CA PHE A 292 -5.33 -18.14 10.98
C PHE A 292 -4.84 -18.66 12.34
N THR A 293 -5.48 -19.69 12.91
CA THR A 293 -5.03 -20.31 14.15
C THR A 293 -3.66 -20.97 13.98
N MET A 294 -3.44 -21.74 12.90
CA MET A 294 -2.14 -22.34 12.62
C MET A 294 -1.04 -21.29 12.45
N PHE A 295 -1.34 -20.19 11.76
CA PHE A 295 -0.42 -19.07 11.61
C PHE A 295 -0.07 -18.43 12.96
N ALA A 296 -1.07 -18.17 13.80
CA ALA A 296 -0.84 -17.55 15.09
C ALA A 296 -0.06 -18.46 16.04
N ASP A 297 -0.35 -19.76 16.05
CA ASP A 297 0.37 -20.75 16.86
C ASP A 297 1.82 -20.87 16.40
N LYS A 298 2.06 -20.92 15.07
CA LYS A 298 3.40 -20.95 14.48
C LYS A 298 4.27 -19.80 14.96
N TYR A 299 3.69 -18.60 15.09
CA TYR A 299 4.39 -17.39 15.52
C TYR A 299 4.20 -17.03 17.00
N GLN A 300 3.53 -17.89 17.79
CA GLN A 300 3.26 -17.69 19.22
C GLN A 300 2.51 -16.38 19.54
N ILE A 301 1.63 -15.94 18.63
CA ILE A 301 0.81 -14.72 18.77
C ILE A 301 -0.66 -15.03 19.13
N THR A 302 -0.95 -16.24 19.61
CA THR A 302 -2.29 -16.71 19.95
C THR A 302 -2.99 -15.83 20.99
N SER A 303 -2.26 -15.25 21.95
CA SER A 303 -2.84 -14.32 22.94
C SER A 303 -3.44 -13.05 22.29
N TYR A 304 -2.82 -12.55 21.22
CA TYR A 304 -3.33 -11.42 20.46
C TYR A 304 -4.58 -11.79 19.64
N MET A 305 -4.78 -13.07 19.31
CA MET A 305 -6.02 -13.51 18.68
C MET A 305 -7.22 -13.38 19.61
N ASP A 306 -7.07 -13.70 20.90
CA ASP A 306 -8.16 -13.56 21.87
C ASP A 306 -8.53 -12.09 22.08
N GLU A 307 -7.55 -11.19 22.04
CA GLU A 307 -7.80 -9.75 22.11
C GLU A 307 -8.43 -9.19 20.82
N LEU A 308 -7.96 -9.63 19.65
CA LEU A 308 -8.58 -9.29 18.37
C LEU A 308 -10.03 -9.76 18.36
N ARG A 309 -10.30 -10.97 18.89
CA ARG A 309 -11.64 -11.52 19.01
C ARG A 309 -12.54 -10.65 19.89
N ASN A 310 -12.06 -10.21 21.05
CA ASN A 310 -12.79 -9.27 21.92
C ASN A 310 -13.02 -7.92 21.22
N SER A 311 -12.05 -7.44 20.44
CA SER A 311 -12.17 -6.21 19.67
C SER A 311 -13.24 -6.31 18.57
N VAL A 312 -13.30 -7.45 17.87
CA VAL A 312 -14.37 -7.74 16.89
C VAL A 312 -15.75 -7.78 17.56
N VAL A 313 -15.85 -8.42 18.73
CA VAL A 313 -17.08 -8.46 19.54
C VAL A 313 -17.55 -7.05 19.95
N ASN A 314 -16.62 -6.22 20.44
CA ASN A 314 -16.92 -4.82 20.78
C ASN A 314 -17.35 -4.03 19.54
N ARG A 315 -16.69 -4.28 18.40
CA ARG A 315 -16.99 -3.61 17.14
C ARG A 315 -18.40 -3.92 16.62
N ILE A 316 -18.87 -5.16 16.81
CA ILE A 316 -20.26 -5.53 16.53
C ILE A 316 -21.23 -4.70 17.39
N SER A 317 -20.90 -4.50 18.67
CA SER A 317 -21.71 -3.68 19.59
C SER A 317 -21.75 -2.22 19.17
N GLU A 318 -20.62 -1.63 18.81
CA GLU A 318 -20.55 -0.25 18.31
C GLU A 318 -21.30 -0.07 16.99
N ALA A 319 -21.20 -1.05 16.07
CA ALA A 319 -21.92 -1.00 14.81
C ALA A 319 -23.45 -1.09 15.02
N TYR A 320 -23.88 -1.90 15.99
CA TYR A 320 -25.28 -1.97 16.41
C TYR A 320 -25.76 -0.63 17.00
N GLU A 321 -25.02 -0.06 17.97
CA GLU A 321 -25.37 1.22 18.57
C GLU A 321 -25.42 2.35 17.54
N ALA A 322 -24.45 2.39 16.60
CA ALA A 322 -24.46 3.36 15.52
C ALA A 322 -25.68 3.20 14.60
N ALA A 323 -26.09 1.95 14.33
CA ALA A 323 -27.19 1.67 13.42
C ALA A 323 -28.57 2.06 13.97
N ILE A 324 -28.77 1.98 15.28
CA ILE A 324 -30.06 2.29 15.92
C ILE A 324 -30.19 3.75 16.36
N ASN A 325 -29.10 4.51 16.41
CA ASN A 325 -29.06 5.88 16.98
C ASN A 325 -28.92 6.98 15.91
N TYR A 326 -29.56 6.83 14.74
CA TYR A 326 -29.54 7.87 13.71
C TYR A 326 -30.50 9.03 13.99
N ASP A 327 -30.11 10.24 13.57
CA ASP A 327 -31.00 11.40 13.55
C ASP A 327 -32.08 11.20 12.46
N SER A 328 -33.34 11.46 12.84
CA SER A 328 -34.49 11.34 11.93
C SER A 328 -34.45 12.34 10.76
N GLN A 329 -33.59 13.34 10.81
CA GLN A 329 -33.40 14.32 9.73
C GLN A 329 -32.36 13.91 8.67
N MET A 330 -31.63 12.80 8.86
CA MET A 330 -30.60 12.35 7.92
C MET A 330 -31.19 11.66 6.68
N SER A 331 -30.56 11.89 5.51
CA SER A 331 -30.89 11.17 4.28
C SER A 331 -30.50 9.70 4.39
N GLN A 332 -31.21 8.81 3.70
CA GLN A 332 -30.91 7.38 3.73
C GLN A 332 -29.59 7.06 3.03
N LEU A 333 -29.16 7.86 2.05
CA LEU A 333 -27.83 7.75 1.46
C LEU A 333 -26.73 8.04 2.50
N SER A 334 -26.90 9.07 3.33
CA SER A 334 -25.96 9.38 4.41
C SER A 334 -25.90 8.23 5.43
N ILE A 335 -27.07 7.72 5.84
CA ILE A 335 -27.20 6.56 6.73
C ILE A 335 -26.52 5.31 6.13
N PHE A 336 -26.73 5.05 4.83
CA PHE A 336 -26.08 3.94 4.12
C PHE A 336 -24.56 4.07 4.14
N PHE A 337 -24.03 5.25 3.84
CA PHE A 337 -22.59 5.49 3.85
C PHE A 337 -22.00 5.25 5.26
N ARG A 338 -22.70 5.69 6.31
CA ARG A 338 -22.32 5.47 7.72
C ARG A 338 -22.39 4.01 8.15
N ASN A 339 -23.41 3.30 7.71
CA ASN A 339 -23.61 1.87 8.01
C ASN A 339 -22.62 0.98 7.30
N ILE A 340 -22.26 1.28 6.05
CA ILE A 340 -21.45 0.38 5.23
C ILE A 340 -20.01 0.85 5.17
N ILE A 341 -19.76 2.03 4.61
CA ILE A 341 -18.40 2.49 4.29
C ILE A 341 -17.65 2.89 5.56
N VAL A 342 -18.28 3.69 6.43
CA VAL A 342 -17.65 4.12 7.70
C VAL A 342 -17.46 2.92 8.63
N GLN A 343 -18.45 2.03 8.77
CA GLN A 343 -18.26 0.86 9.64
C GLN A 343 -17.18 -0.08 9.11
N TYR A 344 -17.09 -0.29 7.78
CA TYR A 344 -16.02 -1.08 7.17
C TYR A 344 -14.64 -0.48 7.44
N GLN A 345 -14.47 0.84 7.26
CA GLN A 345 -13.21 1.52 7.57
C GLN A 345 -12.81 1.33 9.03
N LYS A 346 -13.74 1.48 9.98
CA LYS A 346 -13.47 1.23 11.40
C LYS A 346 -13.10 -0.23 11.66
N THR A 347 -13.71 -1.19 10.96
CA THR A 347 -13.34 -2.61 11.07
C THR A 347 -11.91 -2.84 10.55
N VAL A 348 -11.54 -2.26 9.41
CA VAL A 348 -10.15 -2.30 8.91
C VAL A 348 -9.19 -1.67 9.92
N GLN A 349 -9.58 -0.56 10.56
CA GLN A 349 -8.78 0.08 11.59
C GLN A 349 -8.51 -0.85 12.79
N VAL A 350 -9.49 -1.62 13.25
CA VAL A 350 -9.28 -2.63 14.31
C VAL A 350 -8.18 -3.64 13.94
N PHE A 351 -8.14 -4.08 12.68
CA PHE A 351 -7.06 -4.96 12.22
C PHE A 351 -5.71 -4.25 12.16
N ILE A 352 -5.66 -3.01 11.66
CA ILE A 352 -4.44 -2.19 11.66
C ILE A 352 -3.92 -2.02 13.08
N ASP A 353 -4.79 -1.63 14.02
CA ASP A 353 -4.46 -1.41 15.43
C ASP A 353 -3.99 -2.71 16.11
N ALA A 354 -4.59 -3.85 15.77
CA ALA A 354 -4.16 -5.15 16.27
C ALA A 354 -2.76 -5.54 15.74
N VAL A 355 -2.47 -5.29 14.46
CA VAL A 355 -1.12 -5.52 13.90
C VAL A 355 -0.11 -4.59 14.56
N VAL A 356 -0.46 -3.30 14.73
CA VAL A 356 0.36 -2.32 15.48
C VAL A 356 0.63 -2.82 16.89
N LYS A 357 -0.38 -3.35 17.58
CA LYS A 357 -0.24 -3.91 18.93
C LYS A 357 0.68 -5.13 18.96
N VAL A 358 0.52 -6.08 18.04
CA VAL A 358 1.43 -7.24 17.91
C VAL A 358 2.87 -6.75 17.71
N LEU A 359 3.09 -5.80 16.81
CA LEU A 359 4.41 -5.22 16.60
C LEU A 359 4.95 -4.55 17.87
N ARG A 360 4.10 -3.84 18.63
CA ARG A 360 4.53 -3.08 19.81
C ARG A 360 4.79 -3.94 21.04
N GLU A 361 3.99 -4.98 21.26
CA GLU A 361 3.95 -5.71 22.52
C GLU A 361 4.64 -7.06 22.46
N THR A 362 4.88 -7.61 21.26
CA THR A 362 5.52 -8.93 21.14
C THR A 362 6.90 -8.89 21.76
N GLN A 363 7.09 -9.72 22.79
CA GLN A 363 8.33 -9.85 23.51
C GLN A 363 9.20 -10.94 22.91
N PHE A 364 10.50 -10.67 22.81
CA PHE A 364 11.50 -11.64 22.33
C PHE A 364 12.79 -11.51 23.14
N LYS A 365 13.60 -12.57 23.10
CA LYS A 365 14.94 -12.57 23.69
C LYS A 365 15.96 -12.01 22.73
N LEU A 366 16.86 -11.16 23.22
CA LEU A 366 18.06 -10.75 22.48
C LEU A 366 19.07 -11.92 22.48
N PRO A 367 19.90 -12.09 21.43
CA PRO A 367 20.89 -13.17 21.36
C PRO A 367 21.87 -13.25 22.54
N GLU A 368 22.08 -12.13 23.26
CA GLU A 368 23.01 -12.02 24.40
C GLU A 368 22.33 -11.66 25.74
N SER A 369 20.99 -11.67 25.81
CA SER A 369 20.25 -11.33 27.04
C SER A 369 19.24 -12.40 27.42
N ASP A 370 19.15 -12.68 28.72
CA ASP A 370 18.08 -13.49 29.30
C ASP A 370 16.78 -12.71 29.55
N GLU A 371 16.82 -11.38 29.39
CA GLU A 371 15.69 -10.48 29.56
C GLU A 371 14.86 -10.39 28.27
N MET A 372 13.53 -10.47 28.43
CA MET A 372 12.57 -10.26 27.34
C MET A 372 12.43 -8.75 27.08
N THR A 373 12.38 -8.36 25.80
CA THR A 373 12.20 -6.95 25.40
C THR A 373 11.23 -6.87 24.21
N THR A 374 10.69 -5.69 23.94
CA THR A 374 9.72 -5.46 22.86
C THR A 374 10.35 -4.77 21.66
N LEU A 375 9.70 -4.87 20.49
CA LEU A 375 10.21 -4.25 19.27
C LEU A 375 10.37 -2.73 19.41
N PRO A 376 9.42 -1.96 19.99
CA PRO A 376 9.60 -0.52 20.18
C PRO A 376 10.68 -0.19 21.21
N GLU A 377 10.87 -0.98 22.25
CA GLU A 377 11.95 -0.75 23.22
C GLU A 377 13.32 -0.94 22.57
N VAL A 378 13.48 -1.98 21.77
CA VAL A 378 14.74 -2.22 21.06
C VAL A 378 14.91 -1.26 19.92
N LEU A 379 13.88 -0.99 19.11
CA LEU A 379 13.94 0.04 18.08
C LEU A 379 14.22 1.40 18.70
N LYS A 380 13.59 1.79 19.81
CA LYS A 380 13.91 3.04 20.49
C LYS A 380 15.34 3.05 21.03
N LYS A 381 15.82 1.96 21.66
CA LYS A 381 17.23 1.85 22.10
C LYS A 381 18.19 1.92 20.92
N LEU A 382 17.93 1.19 19.84
CA LEU A 382 18.72 1.17 18.60
C LEU A 382 18.65 2.52 17.90
N THR A 383 17.47 3.05 17.58
CA THR A 383 17.23 4.34 16.95
C THR A 383 17.78 5.50 17.77
N SER A 384 17.66 5.50 19.09
CA SER A 384 18.27 6.55 19.94
C SER A 384 19.79 6.42 19.94
N SER A 385 20.32 5.19 19.94
CA SER A 385 21.76 4.93 19.83
C SER A 385 22.31 5.30 18.46
N ILE A 386 21.62 4.94 17.38
CA ILE A 386 21.93 5.23 15.98
C ILE A 386 21.78 6.72 15.73
N ALA A 387 20.74 7.39 16.23
CA ALA A 387 20.54 8.83 16.08
C ALA A 387 21.59 9.62 16.86
N ALA A 388 21.93 9.23 18.10
CA ALA A 388 23.00 9.85 18.87
C ALA A 388 24.39 9.61 18.26
N MET A 389 24.61 8.41 17.73
CA MET A 389 25.80 8.03 16.96
C MET A 389 25.89 8.86 15.67
N LEU A 390 24.82 8.92 14.88
CA LEU A 390 24.74 9.66 13.63
C LEU A 390 24.91 11.15 13.88
N ASP A 391 24.25 11.74 14.88
CA ASP A 391 24.42 13.15 15.23
C ASP A 391 25.86 13.47 15.62
N SER A 392 26.48 12.67 16.51
CA SER A 392 27.87 12.88 16.92
C SER A 392 28.84 12.68 15.75
N THR A 393 28.68 11.59 14.99
CA THR A 393 29.56 11.24 13.88
C THR A 393 29.41 12.23 12.71
N LEU A 394 28.19 12.66 12.40
CA LEU A 394 27.93 13.64 11.34
C LEU A 394 28.43 15.02 11.74
N GLN A 395 28.26 15.46 12.99
CA GLN A 395 28.81 16.74 13.43
C GLN A 395 30.34 16.77 13.28
N ILE A 396 31.00 15.67 13.63
CA ILE A 396 32.45 15.50 13.47
C ILE A 396 32.86 15.43 12.00
N ILE A 397 32.11 14.70 11.17
CA ILE A 397 32.35 14.63 9.73
C ILE A 397 32.13 16.02 9.10
N TYR A 398 31.11 16.77 9.51
CA TYR A 398 30.84 18.12 8.99
C TYR A 398 31.90 19.14 9.42
N GLU A 399 32.31 19.14 10.69
CA GLU A 399 33.35 20.03 11.21
C GLU A 399 34.71 19.77 10.53
N ASN A 400 35.02 18.52 10.17
CA ASN A 400 36.26 18.18 9.46
C ASN A 400 36.16 18.33 7.93
N ILE A 401 35.03 17.93 7.32
CA ILE A 401 34.77 18.12 5.88
C ILE A 401 34.76 19.61 5.54
N GLU A 402 34.19 20.49 6.36
CA GLU A 402 34.16 21.93 6.07
C GLU A 402 35.57 22.55 5.98
N VAL A 403 36.52 22.04 6.75
CA VAL A 403 37.92 22.47 6.72
C VAL A 403 38.64 21.95 5.45
N SER A 404 38.37 20.72 5.03
CA SER A 404 39.01 20.10 3.86
C SER A 404 38.35 20.46 2.52
N PHE A 405 37.03 20.69 2.48
CA PHE A 405 36.29 21.08 1.28
C PHE A 405 36.59 22.50 0.84
N ASN A 406 36.86 23.44 1.76
CA ASN A 406 37.09 24.84 1.42
C ASN A 406 38.29 25.01 0.46
N ALA A 407 39.35 24.20 0.62
CA ALA A 407 40.53 24.23 -0.25
C ALA A 407 40.24 23.70 -1.68
N PHE A 408 39.34 22.72 -1.83
CA PHE A 408 38.90 22.20 -3.13
C PHE A 408 37.88 23.14 -3.80
N VAL A 409 36.92 23.66 -3.03
CA VAL A 409 35.87 24.59 -3.46
C VAL A 409 36.48 25.86 -4.04
N GLU A 410 37.53 26.43 -3.43
CA GLU A 410 38.22 27.62 -3.96
C GLU A 410 38.78 27.42 -5.38
N GLN A 411 39.27 26.23 -5.73
CA GLN A 411 39.90 25.98 -7.04
C GLN A 411 38.88 25.82 -8.17
N ILE A 412 37.74 25.18 -7.91
CA ILE A 412 36.72 24.86 -8.94
C ILE A 412 35.54 25.84 -8.97
N SER A 413 35.36 26.67 -7.95
CA SER A 413 34.25 27.63 -7.89
C SER A 413 34.33 28.73 -8.96
N SER A 414 35.51 28.98 -9.52
CA SER A 414 35.73 29.90 -10.63
C SER A 414 35.40 29.34 -12.02
N VAL A 415 35.20 28.01 -12.15
CA VAL A 415 34.96 27.35 -13.43
C VAL A 415 33.51 27.54 -13.86
N LYS A 416 33.28 28.14 -15.04
CA LYS A 416 31.94 28.28 -15.64
C LYS A 416 31.68 27.15 -16.63
N MET A 417 30.70 26.29 -16.33
CA MET A 417 30.23 25.26 -17.25
C MET A 417 29.04 25.78 -18.06
N ARG A 418 29.10 25.59 -19.38
CA ARG A 418 28.03 25.98 -20.30
C ARG A 418 27.17 24.75 -20.58
N MET A 419 25.94 24.75 -20.10
CA MET A 419 25.01 23.64 -20.32
C MET A 419 24.48 23.66 -21.77
N PRO A 420 24.11 22.50 -22.36
CA PRO A 420 23.50 22.43 -23.69
C PRO A 420 22.16 23.19 -23.77
N VAL A 421 21.47 23.33 -22.63
CA VAL A 421 20.22 24.08 -22.47
C VAL A 421 20.27 24.81 -21.12
N GLY A 422 20.09 26.14 -21.13
CA GLY A 422 20.10 27.00 -19.92
C GLY A 422 21.31 27.93 -19.81
N ASP A 423 21.32 28.76 -18.76
CA ASP A 423 22.40 29.70 -18.45
C ASP A 423 23.67 28.98 -17.96
N ALA A 424 24.83 29.63 -18.08
CA ALA A 424 26.10 29.08 -17.61
C ALA A 424 26.12 28.98 -16.08
N ILE A 425 26.35 27.77 -15.56
CA ILE A 425 26.38 27.47 -14.12
C ILE A 425 27.85 27.40 -13.67
N THR A 426 28.18 27.98 -12.53
CA THR A 426 29.54 27.88 -11.98
C THR A 426 29.73 26.56 -11.23
N GLY A 427 30.97 26.05 -11.19
CA GLY A 427 31.33 24.91 -10.34
C GLY A 427 31.01 25.17 -8.87
N GLY A 428 31.06 26.43 -8.43
CA GLY A 428 30.67 26.85 -7.08
C GLY A 428 29.17 26.69 -6.83
N GLN A 429 28.32 27.05 -7.80
CA GLN A 429 26.88 26.85 -7.71
C GLN A 429 26.50 25.36 -7.70
N ILE A 430 27.17 24.53 -8.52
CA ILE A 430 26.95 23.08 -8.51
C ILE A 430 27.40 22.48 -7.17
N LEU A 431 28.57 22.88 -6.65
CA LEU A 431 29.06 22.38 -5.36
C LEU A 431 28.22 22.85 -4.17
N ASP A 432 27.76 24.10 -4.15
CA ASP A 432 26.86 24.58 -3.11
C ASP A 432 25.56 23.80 -3.12
N GLN A 433 25.02 23.52 -4.31
CA GLN A 433 23.82 22.72 -4.46
C GLN A 433 24.05 21.27 -4.07
N VAL A 434 25.19 20.66 -4.40
CA VAL A 434 25.58 19.32 -3.91
C VAL A 434 25.80 19.31 -2.40
N LYS A 435 26.44 20.33 -1.82
CA LYS A 435 26.66 20.48 -0.36
C LYS A 435 25.32 20.63 0.36
N THR A 436 24.42 21.46 -0.16
CA THR A 436 23.07 21.62 0.37
C THR A 436 22.26 20.34 0.19
N THR A 437 22.26 19.72 -0.98
CA THR A 437 21.53 18.47 -1.23
C THR A 437 22.08 17.32 -0.39
N PHE A 438 23.38 17.20 -0.20
CA PHE A 438 23.98 16.21 0.71
C PHE A 438 23.57 16.51 2.15
N LYS A 439 23.69 17.75 2.62
CA LYS A 439 23.24 18.14 3.96
C LYS A 439 21.74 17.92 4.16
N THR A 440 20.92 18.17 3.16
CA THR A 440 19.47 17.95 3.19
C THR A 440 19.15 16.47 3.16
N ILE A 441 19.76 15.66 2.29
CA ILE A 441 19.55 14.21 2.25
C ILE A 441 19.99 13.57 3.55
N PHE A 442 21.13 13.96 4.13
CA PHE A 442 21.60 13.41 5.41
C PHE A 442 20.80 13.95 6.60
N ALA A 443 20.40 15.23 6.58
CA ALA A 443 19.49 15.75 7.58
C ALA A 443 18.14 15.04 7.49
N GLU A 444 17.62 14.79 6.29
CA GLU A 444 16.40 14.00 6.05
C GLU A 444 16.59 12.53 6.39
N LEU A 445 17.79 11.94 6.25
CA LEU A 445 18.09 10.56 6.66
C LEU A 445 18.20 10.45 8.18
N VAL A 446 18.81 11.43 8.83
CA VAL A 446 18.88 11.53 10.30
C VAL A 446 17.51 11.85 10.87
N ASP A 447 16.77 12.76 10.25
CA ASP A 447 15.40 13.11 10.58
C ASP A 447 14.48 11.91 10.33
N PHE A 448 14.63 11.21 9.21
CA PHE A 448 13.97 9.94 8.95
C PHE A 448 14.37 8.90 9.98
N VAL A 449 15.63 8.71 10.37
CA VAL A 449 15.99 7.75 11.42
C VAL A 449 15.43 8.19 12.77
N LYS A 450 15.45 9.49 13.09
CA LYS A 450 14.88 10.07 14.32
C LYS A 450 13.34 9.96 14.39
N HIS A 451 12.68 10.02 13.23
CA HIS A 451 11.22 10.00 13.07
C HIS A 451 10.69 8.71 12.45
N MET A 452 11.55 7.75 12.12
CA MET A 452 11.25 6.35 11.80
C MET A 452 10.95 5.73 13.15
N GLU A 453 9.82 6.18 13.70
CA GLU A 453 9.34 5.77 15.00
C GLU A 453 9.18 4.25 15.01
N SER A 454 8.66 3.66 13.90
CA SER A 454 8.63 2.22 13.61
C SER A 454 7.67 1.87 12.44
N VAL A 455 7.62 0.58 12.05
CA VAL A 455 6.65 0.04 11.06
C VAL A 455 5.21 0.29 11.50
N ASP A 456 4.91 0.24 12.80
CA ASP A 456 3.59 0.58 13.32
C ASP A 456 3.17 2.03 13.05
N THR A 457 4.07 3.01 13.11
CA THR A 457 3.74 4.41 12.76
C THR A 457 3.34 4.54 11.28
N MET A 458 3.96 3.77 10.39
CA MET A 458 3.56 3.75 8.98
C MET A 458 2.16 3.13 8.80
N LEU A 459 1.87 2.04 9.53
CA LEU A 459 0.55 1.42 9.55
C LEU A 459 -0.53 2.37 10.12
N GLU A 460 -0.20 3.11 11.18
CA GLU A 460 -1.07 4.17 11.74
C GLU A 460 -1.37 5.24 10.68
N LYS A 461 -0.36 5.76 9.97
CA LYS A 461 -0.54 6.73 8.88
C LYS A 461 -1.41 6.20 7.73
N ILE A 462 -1.32 4.91 7.40
CA ILE A 462 -2.21 4.28 6.42
C ILE A 462 -3.66 4.30 6.95
N GLY A 463 -3.87 3.93 8.21
CA GLY A 463 -5.17 4.02 8.88
C GLY A 463 -5.75 5.44 8.87
N GLU A 464 -4.94 6.44 9.20
CA GLU A 464 -5.32 7.86 9.15
C GLU A 464 -5.69 8.32 7.73
N THR A 465 -4.93 7.89 6.73
CA THR A 465 -5.21 8.24 5.33
C THR A 465 -6.54 7.62 4.87
N LEU A 466 -6.78 6.34 5.19
CA LEU A 466 -8.05 5.67 4.90
C LEU A 466 -9.22 6.39 5.58
N LYS A 467 -9.05 6.77 6.85
CA LYS A 467 -10.02 7.55 7.61
C LYS A 467 -10.32 8.88 6.92
N ALA A 468 -9.30 9.63 6.51
CA ALA A 468 -9.47 10.92 5.84
C ALA A 468 -10.25 10.80 4.51
N ILE A 469 -9.96 9.77 3.70
CA ILE A 469 -10.69 9.51 2.44
C ILE A 469 -12.18 9.23 2.72
N VAL A 470 -12.46 8.42 3.74
CA VAL A 470 -13.83 8.05 4.12
C VAL A 470 -14.58 9.24 4.71
N GLU A 471 -13.93 10.07 5.53
CA GLU A 471 -14.52 11.31 6.06
C GLU A 471 -14.89 12.27 4.92
N LYS A 472 -14.00 12.46 3.93
CA LYS A 472 -14.32 13.29 2.75
C LYS A 472 -15.44 12.72 1.90
N SER A 473 -15.49 11.41 1.74
CA SER A 473 -16.57 10.75 1.01
C SER A 473 -17.91 10.84 1.75
N GLN A 474 -17.88 10.82 3.09
CA GLN A 474 -19.05 11.04 3.93
C GLN A 474 -19.57 12.47 3.82
N GLU A 475 -18.70 13.49 3.81
CA GLU A 475 -19.11 14.89 3.58
C GLU A 475 -19.88 15.03 2.26
N PHE A 476 -19.41 14.34 1.21
CA PHE A 476 -20.12 14.29 -0.06
C PHE A 476 -21.49 13.60 0.07
N ALA A 477 -21.55 12.43 0.70
CA ALA A 477 -22.81 11.72 0.92
C ALA A 477 -23.83 12.55 1.72
N ASP A 478 -23.38 13.28 2.74
CA ASP A 478 -24.21 14.18 3.57
C ASP A 478 -24.76 15.37 2.76
N SER A 479 -24.03 15.82 1.73
CA SER A 479 -24.45 16.93 0.86
C SER A 479 -25.56 16.54 -0.13
N VAL A 480 -25.73 15.24 -0.40
CA VAL A 480 -26.69 14.73 -1.39
C VAL A 480 -28.04 14.48 -0.72
N LYS A 481 -29.05 15.27 -1.11
CA LYS A 481 -30.45 15.10 -0.72
C LYS A 481 -31.28 14.71 -1.93
N SER A 482 -31.98 13.58 -1.84
CA SER A 482 -32.81 13.09 -2.94
C SER A 482 -33.87 12.14 -2.40
N ASP A 483 -35.15 12.50 -2.58
CA ASP A 483 -36.28 11.65 -2.21
C ASP A 483 -36.23 10.28 -2.92
N TYR A 484 -35.67 10.24 -4.13
CA TYR A 484 -35.48 8.99 -4.88
C TYR A 484 -34.41 8.10 -4.24
N LEU A 485 -33.25 8.66 -3.90
CA LEU A 485 -32.21 7.90 -3.19
C LEU A 485 -32.70 7.49 -1.81
N ASP A 486 -33.50 8.33 -1.15
CA ASP A 486 -34.10 8.00 0.14
C ASP A 486 -35.04 6.79 0.06
N ALA A 487 -35.90 6.76 -0.96
CA ALA A 487 -36.78 5.63 -1.22
C ALA A 487 -36.02 4.33 -1.57
N VAL A 488 -34.81 4.41 -2.14
CA VAL A 488 -34.00 3.24 -2.48
C VAL A 488 -33.17 2.75 -1.28
N PHE A 489 -32.42 3.63 -0.63
CA PHE A 489 -31.50 3.24 0.43
C PHE A 489 -32.19 2.77 1.71
N ILE A 490 -33.46 3.14 1.94
CA ILE A 490 -34.23 2.59 3.07
C ILE A 490 -34.32 1.05 3.02
N TYR A 491 -34.43 0.47 1.82
CA TYR A 491 -34.47 -0.98 1.61
C TYR A 491 -33.11 -1.65 1.84
N ILE A 492 -32.03 -0.88 2.00
CA ILE A 492 -30.70 -1.39 2.35
C ILE A 492 -30.45 -1.16 3.84
N ASN A 493 -30.79 0.02 4.35
CA ASN A 493 -30.55 0.42 5.75
C ASN A 493 -31.38 -0.39 6.74
N VAL A 494 -32.67 -0.64 6.48
CA VAL A 494 -33.52 -1.39 7.41
C VAL A 494 -33.03 -2.84 7.57
N PRO A 495 -32.74 -3.60 6.49
CA PRO A 495 -32.11 -4.91 6.63
C PRO A 495 -30.75 -4.87 7.31
N TYR A 496 -29.94 -3.83 7.09
CA TYR A 496 -28.67 -3.67 7.78
C TYR A 496 -28.86 -3.53 9.30
N VAL A 497 -29.83 -2.74 9.77
CA VAL A 497 -30.15 -2.61 11.21
C VAL A 497 -30.54 -3.97 11.79
N ASN A 498 -31.42 -4.71 11.10
CA ASN A 498 -31.80 -6.06 11.52
C ASN A 498 -30.59 -7.01 11.58
N PHE A 499 -29.68 -6.91 10.60
CA PHE A 499 -28.45 -7.68 10.55
C PHE A 499 -27.55 -7.42 11.76
N VAL A 500 -27.20 -6.16 12.05
CA VAL A 500 -26.35 -5.85 13.19
C VAL A 500 -27.03 -6.14 14.52
N THR A 501 -28.36 -6.06 14.59
CA THR A 501 -29.15 -6.48 15.76
C THR A 501 -29.02 -7.98 16.00
N ALA A 502 -29.13 -8.79 14.95
CA ALA A 502 -28.94 -10.24 15.07
C ALA A 502 -27.51 -10.61 15.45
N LEU A 503 -26.51 -9.94 14.86
CA LEU A 503 -25.11 -10.07 15.29
C LEU A 503 -24.93 -9.75 16.78
N LYS A 504 -25.51 -8.64 17.23
CA LYS A 504 -25.47 -8.23 18.63
C LYS A 504 -26.09 -9.29 19.55
N ASN A 505 -27.25 -9.83 19.17
CA ASN A 505 -27.89 -10.91 19.92
C ASN A 505 -27.00 -12.16 20.00
N VAL A 506 -26.37 -12.57 18.90
CA VAL A 506 -25.44 -13.73 18.89
C VAL A 506 -24.28 -13.48 19.84
N VAL A 507 -23.64 -12.31 19.73
CA VAL A 507 -22.50 -11.93 20.56
C VAL A 507 -22.86 -11.85 22.05
N ASP A 508 -24.01 -11.28 22.39
CA ASP A 508 -24.46 -11.13 23.79
C ASP A 508 -24.77 -12.47 24.48
N HIS A 509 -25.13 -13.50 23.70
CA HIS A 509 -25.43 -14.84 24.22
C HIS A 509 -24.20 -15.75 24.29
N ILE A 510 -23.04 -15.32 23.76
CA ILE A 510 -21.82 -16.12 23.76
C ILE A 510 -20.78 -15.48 24.68
N SER A 511 -20.81 -15.90 25.94
CA SER A 511 -19.92 -15.41 26.99
C SER A 511 -18.44 -15.75 26.79
N ALA A 512 -18.11 -16.70 25.91
CA ALA A 512 -16.74 -16.99 25.47
C ALA A 512 -16.70 -17.82 24.17
N LEU A 513 -16.81 -17.18 23.00
CA LEU A 513 -16.60 -17.77 21.65
C LEU A 513 -15.33 -18.64 21.51
N ASN A 514 -15.32 -19.91 21.89
CA ASN A 514 -14.25 -20.81 21.44
C ASN A 514 -14.32 -21.00 19.91
N ILE A 515 -13.28 -21.54 19.27
CA ILE A 515 -13.21 -21.67 17.79
C ILE A 515 -14.42 -22.41 17.21
N GLU A 516 -14.92 -23.45 17.89
CA GLU A 516 -16.12 -24.17 17.45
C GLU A 516 -17.38 -23.30 17.53
N GLN A 517 -17.57 -22.56 18.61
CA GLN A 517 -18.70 -21.64 18.76
C GLN A 517 -18.61 -20.48 17.78
N LEU A 518 -17.41 -20.01 17.46
CA LEU A 518 -17.19 -19.01 16.41
C LEU A 518 -17.62 -19.54 15.06
N ASN A 519 -17.21 -20.76 14.68
CA ASN A 519 -17.67 -21.40 13.44
C ASN A 519 -19.20 -21.45 13.36
N HIS A 520 -19.86 -21.98 14.41
CA HIS A 520 -21.33 -22.06 14.45
C HIS A 520 -22.00 -20.67 14.38
N SER A 521 -21.40 -19.67 15.02
CA SER A 521 -21.92 -18.29 15.00
C SER A 521 -21.85 -17.70 13.60
N VAL A 522 -20.72 -17.83 12.93
CA VAL A 522 -20.55 -17.30 11.56
C VAL A 522 -21.43 -18.07 10.58
N GLU A 523 -21.59 -19.38 10.76
CA GLU A 523 -22.55 -20.18 9.98
C GLU A 523 -24.00 -19.68 10.14
N TYR A 524 -24.44 -19.47 11.38
CA TYR A 524 -25.77 -18.92 11.67
C TYR A 524 -25.97 -17.53 11.03
N ILE A 525 -24.94 -16.69 11.09
CA ILE A 525 -24.96 -15.36 10.47
C ILE A 525 -25.14 -15.46 8.96
N ILE A 526 -24.42 -16.37 8.30
CA ILE A 526 -24.57 -16.57 6.86
C ILE A 526 -25.96 -17.12 6.51
N ASP A 527 -26.49 -18.07 7.29
CA ASP A 527 -27.84 -18.59 7.07
C ASP A 527 -28.90 -17.49 7.18
N MET A 528 -28.71 -16.53 8.09
CA MET A 528 -29.56 -15.36 8.18
C MET A 528 -29.45 -14.48 6.92
N PHE A 529 -28.25 -14.27 6.37
CA PHE A 529 -28.12 -13.54 5.10
C PHE A 529 -28.81 -14.25 3.94
N VAL A 530 -28.66 -15.58 3.84
CA VAL A 530 -29.38 -16.38 2.85
C VAL A 530 -30.89 -16.17 3.01
N HIS A 531 -31.40 -16.17 4.25
CA HIS A 531 -32.80 -15.88 4.54
C HIS A 531 -33.23 -14.46 4.14
N VAL A 532 -32.41 -13.43 4.39
CA VAL A 532 -32.72 -12.05 3.97
C VAL A 532 -32.79 -11.93 2.44
N VAL A 533 -31.88 -12.59 1.73
CA VAL A 533 -31.92 -12.66 0.25
C VAL A 533 -33.20 -13.36 -0.21
N ASP A 534 -33.59 -14.47 0.43
CA ASP A 534 -34.87 -15.15 0.16
C ASP A 534 -36.08 -14.24 0.40
N GLN A 535 -36.10 -13.51 1.51
CA GLN A 535 -37.20 -12.58 1.83
C GLN A 535 -37.31 -11.47 0.78
N PHE A 536 -36.18 -10.86 0.39
CA PHE A 536 -36.14 -9.87 -0.69
C PHE A 536 -36.71 -10.47 -1.99
N ASN A 537 -36.21 -11.65 -2.38
CA ASN A 537 -36.65 -12.32 -3.60
C ASN A 537 -38.15 -12.64 -3.59
N ASN A 538 -38.66 -13.15 -2.48
CA ASN A 538 -40.08 -13.46 -2.30
C ASN A 538 -40.96 -12.20 -2.33
N THR A 539 -40.48 -11.11 -1.73
CA THR A 539 -41.20 -9.81 -1.71
C THR A 539 -41.30 -9.24 -3.13
N VAL A 540 -40.22 -9.27 -3.90
CA VAL A 540 -40.19 -8.84 -5.30
C VAL A 540 -41.18 -9.67 -6.14
N ASN A 541 -41.14 -11.00 -6.00
CA ASN A 541 -42.06 -11.89 -6.71
C ASN A 541 -43.52 -11.64 -6.33
N GLY A 542 -43.81 -11.44 -5.04
CA GLY A 542 -45.15 -11.13 -4.55
C GLY A 542 -45.67 -9.78 -5.06
N PHE A 543 -44.81 -8.75 -5.09
CA PHE A 543 -45.15 -7.44 -5.66
C PHE A 543 -45.51 -7.56 -7.15
N LEU A 544 -44.72 -8.30 -7.93
CA LEU A 544 -44.95 -8.48 -9.37
C LEU A 544 -46.26 -9.22 -9.70
N GLN A 545 -46.67 -10.16 -8.84
CA GLN A 545 -47.96 -10.85 -8.98
C GLN A 545 -49.15 -9.92 -8.76
N GLN A 546 -48.98 -8.86 -7.98
CA GLN A 546 -50.04 -7.89 -7.63
C GLN A 546 -49.92 -6.58 -8.42
N ALA A 547 -48.84 -6.39 -9.17
CA ALA A 547 -48.54 -5.18 -9.91
C ALA A 547 -49.55 -4.96 -11.05
N SER A 548 -49.93 -3.69 -11.28
CA SER A 548 -50.75 -3.30 -12.43
C SER A 548 -50.00 -3.56 -13.75
N ALA A 549 -50.74 -3.66 -14.85
CA ALA A 549 -50.15 -3.81 -16.19
C ALA A 549 -49.11 -2.72 -16.52
N ASP A 550 -49.30 -1.50 -16.00
CA ASP A 550 -48.37 -0.38 -16.17
C ASP A 550 -47.07 -0.55 -15.37
N ALA A 551 -47.10 -1.19 -14.19
CA ALA A 551 -45.91 -1.47 -13.40
C ALA A 551 -45.14 -2.70 -13.95
N GLN A 552 -45.86 -3.69 -14.49
CA GLN A 552 -45.28 -4.83 -15.21
C GLN A 552 -44.58 -4.43 -16.52
N ALA A 553 -44.88 -3.25 -17.06
CA ALA A 553 -44.18 -2.71 -18.23
C ALA A 553 -42.73 -2.28 -17.92
N TYR A 554 -42.40 -2.02 -16.65
CA TYR A 554 -41.09 -1.53 -16.22
C TYR A 554 -40.32 -2.55 -15.36
N ILE A 555 -41.01 -3.52 -14.75
CA ILE A 555 -40.38 -4.52 -13.88
C ILE A 555 -40.89 -5.90 -14.27
N LYS A 556 -39.98 -6.85 -14.51
CA LYS A 556 -40.31 -8.26 -14.77
C LYS A 556 -39.28 -9.18 -14.13
N VAL A 557 -39.70 -10.41 -13.85
CA VAL A 557 -38.79 -11.49 -13.46
C VAL A 557 -38.84 -12.58 -14.52
N SER A 558 -37.69 -12.91 -15.10
CA SER A 558 -37.52 -13.98 -16.09
C SER A 558 -36.30 -14.82 -15.77
N GLU A 559 -36.45 -16.14 -15.77
CA GLU A 559 -35.34 -17.09 -15.57
C GLU A 559 -34.51 -16.84 -14.29
N GLY A 560 -35.16 -16.40 -13.20
CA GLY A 560 -34.48 -16.10 -11.92
C GLY A 560 -33.74 -14.76 -11.89
N ARG A 561 -33.95 -13.90 -12.90
CA ARG A 561 -33.42 -12.54 -12.95
C ARG A 561 -34.55 -11.52 -12.81
N LEU A 562 -34.34 -10.54 -11.92
CA LEU A 562 -35.15 -9.33 -11.83
C LEU A 562 -34.63 -8.31 -12.84
N GLU A 563 -35.48 -7.89 -13.78
CA GLU A 563 -35.18 -6.86 -14.77
C GLU A 563 -36.07 -5.64 -14.53
N VAL A 564 -35.45 -4.47 -14.46
CA VAL A 564 -36.08 -3.16 -14.26
C VAL A 564 -35.65 -2.24 -15.39
N ASP A 565 -36.59 -1.72 -16.15
CA ASP A 565 -36.41 -0.74 -17.23
C ASP A 565 -37.08 0.58 -16.83
N LEU A 566 -36.32 1.67 -16.69
CA LEU A 566 -36.83 2.97 -16.25
C LEU A 566 -36.50 4.09 -17.24
N PRO A 567 -37.51 4.68 -17.91
CA PRO A 567 -37.31 5.85 -18.75
C PRO A 567 -37.25 7.14 -17.91
N PHE A 568 -36.20 7.94 -18.10
CA PHE A 568 -36.01 9.25 -17.48
C PHE A 568 -35.93 10.36 -18.52
N HIS A 569 -36.48 11.53 -18.17
CA HIS A 569 -36.40 12.76 -18.98
C HIS A 569 -35.36 13.71 -18.39
N PHE A 570 -34.45 14.24 -19.20
CA PHE A 570 -33.61 15.36 -18.77
C PHE A 570 -34.42 16.66 -18.85
N LYS A 571 -34.57 17.36 -17.72
CA LYS A 571 -34.93 18.79 -17.75
C LYS A 571 -33.64 19.59 -17.85
N HIS A 572 -33.49 20.32 -18.95
CA HIS A 572 -32.41 21.29 -19.16
C HIS A 572 -32.42 22.42 -18.12
#